data_AF-A0A7S2ZN68-F1
#
_entry.id   AF-A0A7S2ZN68-F1
#
_cell.length_a   1.000
_cell.length_b   1.000
_cell.length_c   1.000
_cell.angle_alpha   90.00
_cell.angle_beta   90.00
_cell.angle_gamma   90.00
#
_symmetry.space_group_name_H-M   'P 1'
#
loop_
_entity.id
_entity.type
_entity.pdbx_description
1 polymer ?
#
loop_
_entity_poly.entity_id
_entity_poly.type
_entity_poly.pdbx_seq_one_letter_code
_entity_poly.pdbx_strand_id
1 'polypeptide(L)'
;MDEGEFMDDDNAGFQVVDYRQPARQFNFGYRPRDRDMGQRNRQWNDRDNYRKDFRRDGRRYGGRYDDRRNQIREASVEVGDDWVLLEEIPFSTLAKCRMDNVPEGETVRECGSLEYYDKGSERISCKMEKPLKRFEHRAFHYVTTIEDPVIEELASESTGTVYATSTILALLMASTRTAYPWDIVVQRANDMLFLGKRDGSQIDLQTVNETAQDQPKEEKNASPEEKINTVRHLAIEATQINQNFSQAMLIEGDRYKFPNANPFITEGQEEASVAYRYRKWKLDNEVSLVARCEIDGAIKASGNDEEPQFLVIKALNEVMDPNARQITDWRGKLDTHRGAILATEVKNNGAKVAR
;
A
#
# COMPACT_ATOMS: atom_id res chain seq x y z
N MET A 1 5.54 64.61 7.54
CA MET A 1 5.52 65.78 6.65
C MET A 1 6.43 65.46 5.50
N ASP A 2 6.02 65.02 4.33
CA ASP A 2 4.74 64.68 3.69
C ASP A 2 5.13 63.58 2.69
N GLU A 3 4.44 62.44 2.60
CA GLU A 3 3.18 62.21 1.86
C GLU A 3 3.24 62.59 0.37
N GLY A 4 2.98 61.59 -0.47
CA GLY A 4 2.98 61.66 -1.93
C GLY A 4 2.59 60.31 -2.53
N GLU A 5 1.33 59.93 -2.32
CA GLU A 5 0.61 58.82 -2.95
C GLU A 5 0.66 58.88 -4.48
N PHE A 6 0.70 57.72 -5.17
CA PHE A 6 0.01 57.50 -6.44
C PHE A 6 -0.31 56.01 -6.65
N MET A 7 -1.60 55.71 -6.42
CA MET A 7 -2.55 54.81 -7.11
C MET A 7 -2.21 53.34 -7.41
N ASP A 8 -3.05 52.50 -6.80
CA ASP A 8 -3.52 51.18 -7.20
C ASP A 8 -4.04 51.11 -8.64
N ASP A 9 -3.70 50.04 -9.37
CA ASP A 9 -4.68 49.13 -9.99
C ASP A 9 -3.95 47.91 -10.56
N ASP A 10 -4.29 46.71 -10.07
CA ASP A 10 -4.43 45.46 -10.85
C ASP A 10 -4.65 44.28 -9.89
N ASN A 11 -5.84 44.31 -9.28
CA ASN A 11 -6.44 43.19 -8.58
C ASN A 11 -6.93 42.16 -9.62
N ALA A 12 -6.04 41.29 -10.10
CA ALA A 12 -6.43 40.11 -10.87
C ALA A 12 -6.96 39.04 -9.91
N GLY A 13 -8.24 39.19 -9.54
CA GLY A 13 -8.99 38.22 -8.76
C GLY A 13 -9.04 36.85 -9.45
N PHE A 14 -8.61 35.83 -8.71
CA PHE A 14 -8.76 34.41 -9.06
C PHE A 14 -10.24 34.08 -9.29
N GLN A 15 -10.61 33.74 -10.53
CA GLN A 15 -11.96 33.30 -10.88
C GLN A 15 -12.07 31.78 -10.67
N VAL A 16 -12.88 31.36 -9.70
CA VAL A 16 -13.22 29.96 -9.46
C VAL A 16 -14.16 29.49 -10.57
N VAL A 17 -13.69 28.56 -11.42
CA VAL A 17 -14.50 27.95 -12.48
C VAL A 17 -15.37 26.84 -11.88
N ASP A 18 -16.66 27.13 -11.73
CA ASP A 18 -17.69 26.22 -11.22
C ASP A 18 -18.08 25.19 -12.30
N TYR A 19 -17.59 23.96 -12.21
CA TYR A 19 -17.99 22.85 -13.10
C TYR A 19 -19.32 22.23 -12.65
N ARG A 20 -20.41 22.98 -12.77
CA ARG A 20 -21.76 22.40 -12.69
C ARG A 20 -22.21 21.96 -14.08
N GLN A 21 -22.13 20.66 -14.34
CA GLN A 21 -22.73 20.05 -15.53
C GLN A 21 -24.26 20.25 -15.51
N PRO A 22 -24.90 20.69 -16.61
CA PRO A 22 -26.36 20.71 -16.69
C PRO A 22 -26.90 19.30 -16.89
N ALA A 23 -27.85 18.92 -16.04
CA ALA A 23 -28.60 17.67 -16.10
C ALA A 23 -29.30 17.50 -17.46
N ARG A 24 -28.97 16.42 -18.19
CA ARG A 24 -29.70 16.03 -19.39
C ARG A 24 -30.96 15.26 -19.01
N GLN A 25 -32.11 15.88 -19.28
CA GLN A 25 -33.44 15.27 -19.23
C GLN A 25 -33.56 14.13 -20.24
N PHE A 26 -33.87 12.91 -19.77
CA PHE A 26 -34.32 11.82 -20.62
C PHE A 26 -35.81 11.97 -20.89
N ASN A 27 -36.16 12.26 -22.14
CA ASN A 27 -37.55 12.39 -22.58
C ASN A 27 -38.07 11.03 -23.07
N PHE A 28 -39.13 10.53 -22.45
CA PHE A 28 -39.84 9.32 -22.86
C PHE A 28 -40.69 9.60 -24.11
N GLY A 29 -40.32 8.98 -25.24
CA GLY A 29 -41.07 9.04 -26.49
C GLY A 29 -41.73 7.71 -26.83
N TYR A 30 -42.97 7.53 -26.40
CA TYR A 30 -43.86 6.45 -26.84
C TYR A 30 -44.45 6.82 -28.22
N ARG A 31 -44.34 5.96 -29.24
CA ARG A 31 -45.36 5.88 -30.29
C ARG A 31 -45.57 4.45 -30.82
N PRO A 32 -46.84 4.02 -31.03
CA PRO A 32 -47.23 2.65 -31.37
C PRO A 32 -47.75 2.48 -32.81
N ARG A 33 -47.79 1.23 -33.29
CA ARG A 33 -48.86 0.54 -34.08
C ARG A 33 -48.27 -0.59 -34.94
N ASP A 34 -48.76 -1.83 -34.71
CA ASP A 34 -49.73 -2.59 -35.55
C ASP A 34 -49.14 -2.98 -36.93
N ARG A 35 -49.20 -4.22 -37.44
CA ARG A 35 -50.19 -5.29 -37.29
C ARG A 35 -49.70 -6.57 -38.01
N ASP A 36 -50.49 -7.64 -37.82
CA ASP A 36 -50.66 -8.87 -38.60
C ASP A 36 -49.78 -10.08 -38.25
N MET A 37 -50.26 -11.04 -37.46
CA MET A 37 -51.28 -12.10 -37.67
C MET A 37 -50.90 -13.20 -38.66
N GLY A 38 -50.76 -14.41 -38.11
CA GLY A 38 -50.61 -15.66 -38.85
C GLY A 38 -50.60 -16.86 -37.91
N GLN A 39 -51.76 -17.19 -37.34
CA GLN A 39 -52.02 -18.44 -36.62
C GLN A 39 -51.79 -19.66 -37.54
N ARG A 40 -51.26 -20.76 -36.98
CA ARG A 40 -51.94 -22.07 -37.04
C ARG A 40 -51.28 -23.13 -36.14
N ASN A 41 -52.11 -23.64 -35.24
CA ASN A 41 -52.03 -24.90 -34.51
C ASN A 41 -51.50 -26.08 -35.35
N ARG A 42 -50.72 -26.95 -34.72
CA ARG A 42 -51.05 -28.39 -34.63
C ARG A 42 -50.33 -29.06 -33.45
N GLN A 43 -51.16 -29.72 -32.67
CA GLN A 43 -50.86 -30.54 -31.51
C GLN A 43 -50.73 -32.01 -31.99
N TRP A 44 -50.09 -32.84 -31.14
CA TRP A 44 -50.11 -34.32 -31.08
C TRP A 44 -48.81 -35.07 -31.43
N ASN A 45 -48.32 -35.75 -30.39
CA ASN A 45 -47.57 -37.02 -30.30
C ASN A 45 -46.39 -37.28 -31.25
N ASP A 46 -45.21 -37.48 -30.67
CA ASP A 46 -44.70 -38.85 -30.53
C ASP A 46 -43.56 -38.94 -29.50
N ARG A 47 -43.72 -39.89 -28.58
CA ARG A 47 -42.64 -40.46 -27.77
C ARG A 47 -41.79 -41.33 -28.69
N ASP A 48 -40.55 -41.56 -28.27
CA ASP A 48 -39.61 -42.52 -28.82
C ASP A 48 -38.78 -42.05 -30.02
N ASN A 49 -37.74 -41.27 -29.70
CA ASN A 49 -36.45 -41.49 -30.35
C ASN A 49 -35.31 -41.22 -29.36
N TYR A 50 -35.10 -42.22 -28.49
CA TYR A 50 -33.86 -42.45 -27.79
C TYR A 50 -32.79 -42.85 -28.81
N ARG A 51 -31.61 -42.23 -28.71
CA ARG A 51 -30.33 -42.57 -29.38
C ARG A 51 -30.07 -41.95 -30.76
N LYS A 52 -29.66 -40.69 -30.72
CA LYS A 52 -28.36 -40.21 -31.19
C LYS A 52 -28.46 -38.70 -31.24
N ASP A 53 -27.67 -38.01 -30.42
CA ASP A 53 -26.90 -36.87 -30.89
C ASP A 53 -25.96 -36.34 -29.80
N PHE A 54 -24.67 -36.36 -30.16
CA PHE A 54 -23.62 -35.41 -29.79
C PHE A 54 -23.57 -34.95 -28.32
N ARG A 55 -22.70 -35.54 -27.49
CA ARG A 55 -21.32 -35.02 -27.31
C ARG A 55 -21.19 -33.51 -27.52
N ARG A 56 -21.90 -32.69 -26.72
CA ARG A 56 -21.60 -31.26 -26.62
C ARG A 56 -22.12 -30.62 -25.34
N ASP A 57 -21.91 -31.27 -24.20
CA ASP A 57 -22.03 -30.59 -22.91
C ASP A 57 -20.71 -30.71 -22.14
N GLY A 58 -19.78 -29.87 -22.57
CA GLY A 58 -18.43 -29.71 -22.04
C GLY A 58 -18.05 -28.26 -22.20
N ARG A 59 -18.86 -27.35 -21.65
CA ARG A 59 -18.57 -25.92 -21.67
C ARG A 59 -18.88 -25.28 -20.33
N ARG A 60 -17.79 -24.78 -19.74
CA ARG A 60 -17.69 -23.61 -18.86
C ARG A 60 -17.91 -23.83 -17.35
N TYR A 61 -17.09 -24.69 -16.75
CA TYR A 61 -16.65 -24.50 -15.36
C TYR A 61 -15.25 -23.83 -15.25
N GLY A 62 -14.67 -23.40 -16.38
CA GLY A 62 -13.37 -22.71 -16.43
C GLY A 62 -13.43 -21.17 -16.55
N GLY A 63 -14.61 -20.58 -16.77
CA GLY A 63 -14.73 -19.13 -17.10
C GLY A 63 -14.61 -18.18 -15.91
N ARG A 64 -14.73 -18.66 -14.66
CA ARG A 64 -14.70 -17.77 -13.49
C ARG A 64 -13.30 -17.45 -12.98
N TYR A 65 -12.26 -18.18 -13.38
CA TYR A 65 -10.89 -17.84 -12.97
C TYR A 65 -10.28 -16.76 -13.87
N ASP A 66 -10.66 -16.73 -15.15
CA ASP A 66 -10.09 -15.81 -16.15
C ASP A 66 -10.74 -14.41 -16.10
N ASP A 67 -12.05 -14.31 -15.90
CA ASP A 67 -12.75 -13.01 -15.79
C ASP A 67 -12.28 -12.16 -14.58
N ARG A 68 -11.70 -12.79 -13.55
CA ARG A 68 -11.26 -12.09 -12.33
C ARG A 68 -9.88 -11.45 -12.43
N ARG A 69 -9.07 -11.82 -13.44
CA ARG A 69 -7.83 -11.11 -13.78
C ARG A 69 -8.09 -9.85 -14.61
N ASN A 70 -9.28 -9.70 -15.17
CA ASN A 70 -9.67 -8.59 -16.05
C ASN A 70 -10.56 -7.56 -15.35
N GLN A 71 -10.50 -7.43 -14.02
CA GLN A 71 -10.97 -6.19 -13.42
C GLN A 71 -10.00 -5.10 -13.88
N ILE A 72 -10.44 -4.26 -14.81
CA ILE A 72 -9.67 -3.11 -15.29
C ILE A 72 -9.50 -2.19 -14.08
N ARG A 73 -8.32 -2.29 -13.44
CA ARG A 73 -7.92 -1.40 -12.35
C ARG A 73 -7.49 -0.08 -12.97
N GLU A 74 -7.85 1.01 -12.32
CA GLU A 74 -7.33 2.32 -12.72
C GLU A 74 -5.84 2.38 -12.44
N ALA A 75 -5.07 2.88 -13.40
CA ALA A 75 -3.64 3.10 -13.21
C ALA A 75 -3.41 4.02 -12.00
N SER A 76 -2.30 3.81 -11.28
CA SER A 76 -1.95 4.66 -10.13
C SER A 76 -1.61 6.09 -10.54
N VAL A 77 -1.33 6.29 -11.82
CA VAL A 77 -1.03 7.58 -12.45
C VAL A 77 -1.73 7.66 -13.80
N GLU A 78 -2.18 8.85 -14.18
CA GLU A 78 -2.68 9.13 -15.53
C GLU A 78 -1.52 9.05 -16.53
N VAL A 79 -1.62 8.16 -17.50
CA VAL A 79 -0.59 7.96 -18.52
C VAL A 79 -0.73 9.07 -19.56
N GLY A 80 0.28 9.92 -19.67
CA GLY A 80 0.31 11.01 -20.65
C GLY A 80 0.55 10.50 -22.07
N ASP A 81 -0.04 11.18 -23.05
CA ASP A 81 0.11 10.87 -24.48
C ASP A 81 1.57 11.04 -24.98
N ASP A 82 2.38 11.81 -24.25
CA ASP A 82 3.79 12.10 -24.53
C ASP A 82 4.76 11.06 -23.93
N TRP A 83 4.26 10.08 -23.17
CA TRP A 83 5.11 9.09 -22.53
C TRP A 83 5.64 8.08 -23.54
N VAL A 84 6.96 7.88 -23.52
CA VAL A 84 7.63 6.88 -24.36
C VAL A 84 7.83 5.60 -23.57
N LEU A 85 7.24 4.50 -24.04
CA LEU A 85 7.50 3.17 -23.50
C LEU A 85 8.95 2.77 -23.79
N LEU A 86 9.75 2.58 -22.74
CA LEU A 86 11.14 2.12 -22.85
C LEU A 86 11.22 0.60 -22.84
N GLU A 87 10.57 -0.04 -21.86
CA GLU A 87 10.64 -1.48 -21.66
C GLU A 87 9.38 -1.99 -20.97
N GLU A 88 8.97 -3.22 -21.30
CA GLU A 88 7.90 -3.95 -20.62
C GLU A 88 8.46 -5.27 -20.09
N ILE A 89 8.44 -5.44 -18.76
CA ILE A 89 9.00 -6.62 -18.11
C ILE A 89 7.87 -7.44 -17.48
N PRO A 90 7.54 -8.63 -18.01
CA PRO A 90 6.48 -9.46 -17.43
C PRO A 90 6.95 -10.09 -16.12
N PHE A 91 6.01 -10.32 -15.19
CA PHE A 91 6.30 -10.93 -13.88
C PHE A 91 6.96 -12.31 -14.00
N SER A 92 6.70 -13.05 -15.07
CA SER A 92 7.35 -14.35 -15.34
C SER A 92 8.86 -14.24 -15.59
N THR A 93 9.34 -13.08 -16.04
CA THR A 93 10.76 -12.75 -16.17
C THR A 93 11.33 -12.37 -14.81
N LEU A 94 10.69 -11.43 -14.10
CA LEU A 94 11.13 -10.98 -12.76
C LEU A 94 11.23 -12.13 -11.76
N ALA A 95 10.29 -13.08 -11.78
CA ALA A 95 10.29 -14.23 -10.87
C ALA A 95 11.48 -15.18 -11.05
N LYS A 96 12.20 -15.09 -12.19
CA LYS A 96 13.40 -15.89 -12.47
C LYS A 96 14.69 -15.14 -12.18
N CYS A 97 14.62 -13.82 -11.97
CA CYS A 97 15.78 -13.02 -11.63
C CYS A 97 16.34 -13.46 -10.28
N ARG A 98 17.65 -13.62 -10.22
CA ARG A 98 18.36 -14.00 -9.00
C ARG A 98 19.69 -13.26 -8.96
N MET A 99 20.01 -12.75 -7.78
CA MET A 99 21.31 -12.19 -7.48
C MET A 99 21.92 -13.02 -6.38
N ASP A 100 23.04 -13.67 -6.68
CA ASP A 100 23.78 -14.49 -5.72
C ASP A 100 24.78 -13.61 -4.95
N ASN A 101 25.03 -13.98 -3.68
CA ASN A 101 26.06 -13.35 -2.84
C ASN A 101 25.89 -11.83 -2.62
N VAL A 102 24.68 -11.37 -2.32
CA VAL A 102 24.46 -9.98 -1.88
C VAL A 102 25.23 -9.75 -0.57
N PRO A 103 26.15 -8.77 -0.49
CA PRO A 103 26.92 -8.52 0.72
C PRO A 103 26.04 -7.96 1.86
N GLU A 104 26.54 -8.05 3.08
CA GLU A 104 25.89 -7.37 4.20
C GLU A 104 25.99 -5.85 4.04
N GLY A 105 24.91 -5.15 4.36
CA GLY A 105 24.86 -3.70 4.23
C GLY A 105 25.67 -3.00 5.31
N GLU A 106 26.55 -2.09 4.92
CA GLU A 106 27.31 -1.27 5.85
C GLU A 106 26.47 -0.08 6.33
N THR A 107 26.40 0.15 7.65
CA THR A 107 25.72 1.32 8.20
C THR A 107 26.59 2.56 8.00
N VAL A 108 26.12 3.53 7.23
CA VAL A 108 26.84 4.79 6.97
C VAL A 108 26.37 5.93 7.87
N ARG A 109 25.11 5.90 8.31
CA ARG A 109 24.56 6.90 9.24
C ARG A 109 23.38 6.32 10.03
N GLU A 110 23.24 6.76 11.27
CA GLU A 110 22.14 6.39 12.15
C GLU A 110 21.55 7.64 12.82
N CYS A 111 20.22 7.77 12.75
CA CYS A 111 19.48 8.94 13.19
C CYS A 111 18.26 8.54 14.02
N GLY A 112 17.87 9.40 14.97
CA GLY A 112 16.62 9.29 15.72
C GLY A 112 16.74 8.58 17.06
N SER A 113 15.58 8.20 17.62
CA SER A 113 15.51 7.59 18.95
C SER A 113 14.44 6.52 19.03
N LEU A 114 14.68 5.49 19.84
CA LEU A 114 13.81 4.34 20.00
C LEU A 114 13.34 4.19 21.44
N GLU A 115 12.04 4.02 21.63
CA GLU A 115 11.49 3.54 22.89
C GLU A 115 11.70 2.03 23.03
N TYR A 116 11.64 1.55 24.29
CA TYR A 116 11.85 0.15 24.58
C TYR A 116 10.54 -0.65 24.48
N TYR A 117 10.64 -1.86 23.94
CA TYR A 117 9.51 -2.77 23.80
C TYR A 117 8.94 -3.21 25.14
N ASP A 118 7.62 -3.10 25.30
CA ASP A 118 6.90 -3.59 26.45
C ASP A 118 6.69 -5.10 26.37
N LYS A 119 7.59 -5.87 27.02
CA LYS A 119 7.45 -7.33 27.16
C LYS A 119 6.14 -7.74 27.84
N GLY A 120 5.48 -6.85 28.59
CA GLY A 120 4.15 -7.09 29.14
C GLY A 120 3.09 -7.31 28.07
N SER A 121 3.26 -6.73 26.88
CA SER A 121 2.33 -6.85 25.76
C SER A 121 2.26 -8.26 25.15
N GLU A 122 3.26 -9.12 25.40
CA GLU A 122 3.23 -10.54 24.99
C GLU A 122 2.16 -11.38 25.72
N ARG A 123 1.62 -10.87 26.83
CA ARG A 123 0.55 -11.53 27.60
C ARG A 123 -0.86 -11.27 27.04
N ILE A 124 -0.98 -10.39 26.05
CA ILE A 124 -2.26 -10.08 25.39
C ILE A 124 -2.75 -11.33 24.66
N SER A 125 -4.03 -11.64 24.82
CA SER A 125 -4.70 -12.79 24.20
C SER A 125 -6.14 -12.43 23.84
N CYS A 126 -6.86 -13.29 23.12
CA CYS A 126 -8.26 -13.01 22.77
C CYS A 126 -9.19 -12.94 23.99
N LYS A 127 -8.80 -13.56 25.10
CA LYS A 127 -9.55 -13.49 26.37
C LYS A 127 -9.19 -12.27 27.22
N MET A 128 -7.99 -11.72 27.02
CA MET A 128 -7.47 -10.54 27.71
C MET A 128 -7.06 -9.52 26.67
N GLU A 129 -8.04 -9.06 25.88
CA GLU A 129 -7.82 -8.07 24.84
C GLU A 129 -7.53 -6.69 25.45
N LYS A 130 -6.72 -5.90 24.76
CA LYS A 130 -6.38 -4.52 25.15
C LYS A 130 -6.87 -3.58 24.04
N PRO A 131 -7.71 -2.58 24.35
CA PRO A 131 -8.10 -1.58 23.37
C PRO A 131 -6.87 -0.83 22.83
N LEU A 132 -6.81 -0.66 21.51
CA LEU A 132 -5.73 0.08 20.86
C LEU A 132 -5.88 1.57 21.13
N LYS A 133 -4.83 2.18 21.72
CA LYS A 133 -4.77 3.63 21.96
C LYS A 133 -4.43 4.36 20.68
N ARG A 134 -4.90 5.61 20.55
CA ARG A 134 -4.52 6.51 19.46
C ARG A 134 -3.35 7.40 19.87
N PHE A 135 -2.39 7.60 18.98
CA PHE A 135 -1.21 8.43 19.19
C PHE A 135 -1.20 9.61 18.20
N GLU A 136 -2.23 10.44 18.26
CA GLU A 136 -2.45 11.54 17.29
C GLU A 136 -1.39 12.66 17.37
N HIS A 137 -0.70 12.78 18.51
CA HIS A 137 0.34 13.79 18.73
C HIS A 137 1.72 13.37 18.22
N ARG A 138 1.92 12.09 17.88
CA ARG A 138 3.20 11.57 17.39
C ARG A 138 3.30 11.71 15.88
N ALA A 139 4.33 12.41 15.41
CA ALA A 139 4.53 12.65 13.99
C ALA A 139 5.14 11.42 13.28
N PHE A 140 4.47 10.93 12.23
CA PHE A 140 4.97 9.90 11.32
C PHE A 140 5.38 10.53 10.00
N HIS A 141 6.65 10.39 9.62
CA HIS A 141 7.22 11.07 8.46
C HIS A 141 7.33 10.12 7.27
N TYR A 142 6.60 10.41 6.19
CA TYR A 142 6.62 9.64 4.95
C TYR A 142 7.47 10.31 3.86
N VAL A 143 8.65 10.80 4.23
CA VAL A 143 9.53 11.58 3.34
C VAL A 143 10.06 10.72 2.20
N THR A 144 9.95 11.22 0.96
CA THR A 144 10.47 10.58 -0.26
C THR A 144 11.99 10.76 -0.35
N THR A 145 12.64 9.97 -1.21
CA THR A 145 14.11 9.92 -1.32
C THR A 145 14.76 11.27 -1.62
N ILE A 146 14.15 12.10 -2.47
CA ILE A 146 14.74 13.40 -2.87
C ILE A 146 14.53 14.51 -1.84
N GLU A 147 13.56 14.35 -0.94
CA GLU A 147 13.28 15.31 0.13
C GLU A 147 14.02 14.96 1.43
N ASP A 148 14.82 13.89 1.40
CA ASP A 148 15.58 13.43 2.56
C ASP A 148 16.94 14.15 2.61
N PRO A 149 17.16 15.03 3.62
CA PRO A 149 18.38 15.83 3.69
C PRO A 149 19.63 14.97 3.97
N VAL A 150 19.46 13.79 4.58
CA VAL A 150 20.57 12.88 4.82
C VAL A 150 20.97 12.18 3.52
N ILE A 151 20.00 11.78 2.70
CA ILE A 151 20.27 11.23 1.37
C ILE A 151 20.93 12.28 0.48
N GLU A 152 20.47 13.52 0.52
CA GLU A 152 21.08 14.64 -0.21
C GLU A 152 22.57 14.81 0.18
N GLU A 153 22.88 14.82 1.47
CA GLU A 153 24.27 14.89 1.97
C GLU A 153 25.11 13.69 1.48
N LEU A 154 24.59 12.46 1.64
CA LEU A 154 25.28 11.24 1.20
C LEU A 154 25.46 11.17 -0.33
N ALA A 155 24.57 11.81 -1.09
CA ALA A 155 24.70 12.00 -2.54
C ALA A 155 25.79 13.01 -2.90
N SER A 156 25.86 14.13 -2.18
CA SER A 156 26.93 15.12 -2.37
C SER A 156 28.33 14.55 -2.09
N GLU A 157 28.42 13.60 -1.15
CA GLU A 157 29.65 12.87 -0.81
C GLU A 157 29.96 11.72 -1.78
N SER A 158 29.11 11.48 -2.79
CA SER A 158 29.25 10.35 -3.73
C SER A 158 29.33 8.98 -3.03
N THR A 159 28.56 8.82 -1.94
CA THR A 159 28.57 7.58 -1.14
C THR A 159 28.06 6.37 -1.93
N GLY A 160 27.17 6.56 -2.90
CA GLY A 160 26.63 5.53 -3.78
C GLY A 160 26.20 6.07 -5.14
N THR A 161 25.65 5.18 -5.96
CA THR A 161 25.13 5.50 -7.30
C THR A 161 23.61 5.36 -7.39
N VAL A 162 22.98 4.66 -6.44
CA VAL A 162 21.53 4.49 -6.37
C VAL A 162 21.05 4.82 -4.97
N TYR A 163 20.02 5.66 -4.86
CA TYR A 163 19.46 6.13 -3.60
C TYR A 163 17.96 5.79 -3.52
N ALA A 164 17.51 5.26 -2.39
CA ALA A 164 16.12 4.86 -2.19
C ALA A 164 15.72 4.85 -0.69
N THR A 165 14.45 4.59 -0.41
CA THR A 165 13.97 4.22 0.93
C THR A 165 13.63 2.73 0.98
N SER A 166 13.65 2.14 2.18
CA SER A 166 13.27 0.74 2.40
C SER A 166 11.86 0.43 1.89
N THR A 167 10.90 1.35 2.05
CA THR A 167 9.52 1.21 1.55
C THR A 167 9.47 1.02 0.03
N ILE A 168 10.27 1.79 -0.71
CA ILE A 168 10.34 1.72 -2.18
C ILE A 168 11.05 0.43 -2.62
N LEU A 169 12.16 0.08 -1.95
CA LEU A 169 12.88 -1.15 -2.26
C LEU A 169 12.05 -2.41 -1.96
N ALA A 170 11.34 -2.42 -0.83
CA ALA A 170 10.44 -3.51 -0.45
C ALA A 170 9.35 -3.72 -1.51
N LEU A 171 8.77 -2.62 -2.03
CA LEU A 171 7.80 -2.69 -3.13
C LEU A 171 8.41 -3.29 -4.40
N LEU A 172 9.61 -2.87 -4.81
CA LEU A 172 10.29 -3.40 -6.00
C LEU A 172 10.61 -4.89 -5.84
N MET A 173 11.15 -5.29 -4.69
CA MET A 173 11.48 -6.69 -4.39
C MET A 173 10.23 -7.58 -4.32
N ALA A 174 9.12 -7.05 -3.81
CA ALA A 174 7.84 -7.76 -3.70
C ALA A 174 6.91 -7.58 -4.91
N SER A 175 7.35 -6.89 -5.98
CA SER A 175 6.54 -6.52 -7.15
C SER A 175 5.74 -7.68 -7.74
N THR A 176 6.33 -8.87 -7.85
CA THR A 176 5.68 -10.08 -8.39
C THR A 176 4.48 -10.59 -7.57
N ARG A 177 4.29 -10.09 -6.34
CA ARG A 177 3.16 -10.42 -5.46
C ARG A 177 2.09 -9.34 -5.44
N THR A 178 2.37 -8.16 -5.99
CA THR A 178 1.43 -7.05 -6.02
C THR A 178 0.30 -7.32 -7.01
N ALA A 179 -0.90 -6.89 -6.64
CA ALA A 179 -2.06 -6.88 -7.50
C ALA A 179 -2.48 -5.44 -7.82
N TYR A 180 -2.45 -4.55 -6.83
CA TYR A 180 -2.85 -3.16 -7.06
C TYR A 180 -1.77 -2.41 -7.84
N PRO A 181 -2.16 -1.52 -8.76
CA PRO A 181 -1.21 -0.72 -9.52
C PRO A 181 -0.48 0.26 -8.60
N TRP A 182 0.79 0.48 -8.90
CA TRP A 182 1.69 1.41 -8.21
C TRP A 182 2.70 1.96 -9.21
N ASP A 183 3.28 3.11 -8.87
CA ASP A 183 4.32 3.76 -9.66
C ASP A 183 5.44 4.31 -8.77
N ILE A 184 6.67 4.27 -9.29
CA ILE A 184 7.87 4.81 -8.65
C ILE A 184 8.47 5.82 -9.64
N VAL A 185 8.90 6.96 -9.13
CA VAL A 185 9.61 7.97 -9.92
C VAL A 185 11.09 7.68 -9.85
N VAL A 186 11.73 7.48 -10.99
CA VAL A 186 13.19 7.35 -11.08
C VAL A 186 13.74 8.64 -11.65
N GLN A 187 14.54 9.36 -10.87
CA GLN A 187 15.22 10.56 -11.31
C GLN A 187 16.70 10.28 -11.48
N ARG A 188 17.24 10.64 -12.64
CA ARG A 188 18.67 10.55 -12.92
C ARG A 188 19.29 11.93 -12.87
N ALA A 189 20.30 12.10 -12.03
CA ALA A 189 21.15 13.29 -11.99
C ALA A 189 22.60 12.85 -12.10
N ASN A 190 23.28 13.22 -13.18
CA ASN A 190 24.61 12.71 -13.53
C ASN A 190 24.63 11.16 -13.56
N ASP A 191 25.54 10.55 -12.81
CA ASP A 191 25.69 9.09 -12.65
C ASP A 191 24.94 8.54 -11.42
N MET A 192 24.06 9.34 -10.82
CA MET A 192 23.24 8.94 -9.67
C MET A 192 21.77 8.74 -10.07
N LEU A 193 21.15 7.72 -9.48
CA LEU A 193 19.73 7.41 -9.59
C LEU A 193 19.04 7.58 -8.23
N PHE A 194 17.92 8.29 -8.23
CA PHE A 194 17.07 8.50 -7.06
C PHE A 194 15.71 7.86 -7.32
N LEU A 195 15.37 6.84 -6.52
CA LEU A 195 14.08 6.16 -6.60
C LEU A 195 13.16 6.78 -5.55
N GLY A 196 12.18 7.55 -6.00
CA GLY A 196 11.22 8.27 -5.17
C GLY A 196 9.78 7.86 -5.46
N LYS A 197 8.86 8.44 -4.71
CA LYS A 197 7.41 8.35 -4.92
C LYS A 197 6.85 9.75 -5.19
N ARG A 198 5.70 9.81 -5.88
CA ARG A 198 4.97 11.06 -6.14
C ARG A 198 4.20 11.52 -4.90
N ASP A 199 3.89 12.81 -4.85
CA ASP A 199 2.93 13.35 -3.90
C ASP A 199 1.56 12.69 -4.09
N GLY A 200 0.93 12.30 -2.99
CA GLY A 200 -0.35 11.59 -3.02
C GLY A 200 -0.27 10.12 -3.45
N SER A 201 0.94 9.58 -3.66
CA SER A 201 1.13 8.14 -3.89
C SER A 201 0.58 7.31 -2.73
N GLN A 202 0.03 6.13 -3.05
CA GLN A 202 -0.51 5.21 -2.06
C GLN A 202 0.52 4.18 -1.56
N ILE A 203 1.80 4.32 -1.94
CA ILE A 203 2.87 3.36 -1.56
C ILE A 203 3.00 3.21 -0.05
N ASP A 204 2.77 4.27 0.73
CA ASP A 204 2.86 4.23 2.20
C ASP A 204 1.61 3.64 2.86
N LEU A 205 0.53 3.48 2.10
CA LEU A 205 -0.71 2.90 2.62
C LEU A 205 -0.60 1.37 2.68
N GLN A 206 -1.11 0.81 3.77
CA GLN A 206 -1.11 -0.64 4.00
C GLN A 206 -2.30 -1.26 3.28
N THR A 207 -2.05 -2.05 2.23
CA THR A 207 -3.13 -2.69 1.50
C THR A 207 -3.83 -3.74 2.36
N VAL A 208 -5.13 -3.95 2.12
CA VAL A 208 -5.94 -4.93 2.85
C VAL A 208 -6.58 -5.88 1.86
N ASN A 209 -6.37 -7.18 2.05
CA ASN A 209 -6.91 -8.25 1.24
C ASN A 209 -6.59 -8.11 -0.26
N GLU A 210 -5.43 -7.51 -0.58
CA GLU A 210 -4.98 -7.27 -1.95
C GLU A 210 -4.83 -8.55 -2.77
N THR A 211 -4.36 -9.64 -2.16
CA THR A 211 -4.16 -10.93 -2.85
C THR A 211 -5.25 -11.94 -2.50
N ALA A 212 -6.30 -11.50 -1.81
CA ALA A 212 -7.44 -12.33 -1.47
C ALA A 212 -8.21 -12.74 -2.73
N GLN A 213 -8.95 -13.85 -2.63
CA GLN A 213 -9.81 -14.30 -3.73
C GLN A 213 -10.95 -13.31 -4.01
N ASP A 214 -11.47 -12.68 -2.96
CA ASP A 214 -12.51 -11.66 -3.02
C ASP A 214 -11.91 -10.37 -2.46
N GLN A 215 -11.36 -9.55 -3.36
CA GLN A 215 -10.73 -8.28 -3.02
C GLN A 215 -11.78 -7.22 -2.63
N PRO A 216 -11.42 -6.25 -1.78
CA PRO A 216 -12.25 -5.08 -1.54
C PRO A 216 -12.60 -4.33 -2.82
N LYS A 217 -13.78 -3.70 -2.84
CA LYS A 217 -14.25 -2.94 -4.00
C LYS A 217 -13.58 -1.57 -4.07
N GLU A 218 -13.39 -1.05 -5.28
CA GLU A 218 -13.12 0.38 -5.47
C GLU A 218 -14.35 1.22 -5.11
N GLU A 219 -14.13 2.47 -4.71
CA GLU A 219 -15.20 3.37 -4.27
C GLU A 219 -16.30 3.56 -5.32
N LYS A 220 -15.94 3.66 -6.60
CA LYS A 220 -16.89 3.77 -7.72
C LYS A 220 -17.83 2.56 -7.88
N ASN A 221 -17.43 1.41 -7.34
CA ASN A 221 -18.15 0.14 -7.45
C ASN A 221 -18.83 -0.27 -6.13
N ALA A 222 -18.70 0.53 -5.07
CA ALA A 222 -19.25 0.24 -3.76
C ALA A 222 -20.60 0.94 -3.55
N SER A 223 -21.54 0.25 -2.90
CA SER A 223 -22.75 0.90 -2.40
C SER A 223 -22.40 1.84 -1.22
N PRO A 224 -23.30 2.77 -0.83
CA PRO A 224 -23.07 3.63 0.34
C PRO A 224 -22.76 2.86 1.63
N GLU A 225 -23.36 1.68 1.81
CA GLU A 225 -23.15 0.80 2.97
C GLU A 225 -21.78 0.10 2.93
N GLU A 226 -21.24 -0.13 1.72
CA GLU A 226 -19.94 -0.77 1.50
C GLU A 226 -18.78 0.23 1.44
N LYS A 227 -19.06 1.54 1.48
CA LYS A 227 -18.06 2.60 1.31
C LYS A 227 -16.89 2.47 2.30
N ILE A 228 -17.19 2.08 3.54
CA ILE A 228 -16.19 1.91 4.61
C ILE A 228 -15.20 0.78 4.26
N ASN A 229 -15.68 -0.24 3.53
CA ASN A 229 -14.92 -1.44 3.15
C ASN A 229 -14.32 -1.33 1.74
N THR A 230 -14.12 -0.10 1.24
CA THR A 230 -13.45 0.13 -0.04
C THR A 230 -11.93 0.06 0.11
N VAL A 231 -11.23 -0.23 -0.99
CA VAL A 231 -9.75 -0.36 -1.02
C VAL A 231 -9.07 0.82 -0.30
N ARG A 232 -9.45 2.06 -0.62
CA ARG A 232 -8.85 3.27 -0.06
C ARG A 232 -9.14 3.42 1.44
N HIS A 233 -10.38 3.26 1.87
CA HIS A 233 -10.76 3.46 3.27
C HIS A 233 -10.11 2.41 4.18
N LEU A 234 -10.12 1.15 3.76
CA LEU A 234 -9.43 0.07 4.47
C LEU A 234 -7.91 0.29 4.54
N ALA A 235 -7.30 0.82 3.48
CA ALA A 235 -5.86 1.08 3.48
C ALA A 235 -5.48 2.22 4.43
N ILE A 236 -6.28 3.29 4.49
CA ILE A 236 -6.10 4.39 5.45
C ILE A 236 -6.25 3.87 6.88
N GLU A 237 -7.30 3.10 7.17
CA GLU A 237 -7.53 2.51 8.49
C GLU A 237 -6.40 1.56 8.90
N ALA A 238 -5.97 0.67 7.99
CA ALA A 238 -4.88 -0.26 8.26
C ALA A 238 -3.55 0.47 8.55
N THR A 239 -3.24 1.54 7.83
CA THR A 239 -2.07 2.38 8.12
C THR A 239 -2.17 3.03 9.50
N GLN A 240 -3.33 3.57 9.86
CA GLN A 240 -3.55 4.16 11.20
C GLN A 240 -3.45 3.11 12.30
N ILE A 241 -3.98 1.90 12.09
CA ILE A 241 -3.83 0.78 13.03
C ILE A 241 -2.35 0.46 13.21
N ASN A 242 -1.59 0.36 12.12
CA ASN A 242 -0.16 0.05 12.17
C ASN A 242 0.65 1.12 12.92
N GLN A 243 0.39 2.40 12.63
CA GLN A 243 1.01 3.54 13.34
C GLN A 243 0.72 3.48 14.84
N ASN A 244 -0.55 3.34 15.21
CA ASN A 244 -0.96 3.29 16.61
C ASN A 244 -0.40 2.05 17.32
N PHE A 245 -0.39 0.90 16.65
CA PHE A 245 0.12 -0.34 17.20
C PHE A 245 1.64 -0.28 17.44
N SER A 246 2.41 0.30 16.50
CA SER A 246 3.86 0.38 16.66
C SER A 246 4.27 1.19 17.89
N GLN A 247 3.49 2.19 18.29
CA GLN A 247 3.71 2.97 19.51
C GLN A 247 3.10 2.31 20.74
N ALA A 248 1.93 1.67 20.62
CA ALA A 248 1.23 1.04 21.74
C ALA A 248 1.99 -0.11 22.41
N MET A 249 2.92 -0.74 21.67
CA MET A 249 3.76 -1.84 22.12
C MET A 249 5.05 -1.38 22.81
N LEU A 250 5.25 -0.08 22.97
CA LEU A 250 6.46 0.51 23.55
C LEU A 250 6.17 1.14 24.92
N ILE A 251 7.22 1.25 25.73
CA ILE A 251 7.20 1.91 27.02
C ILE A 251 7.60 3.37 26.82
N GLU A 252 6.67 4.28 27.09
CA GLU A 252 6.95 5.71 27.12
C GLU A 252 7.99 6.05 28.20
N GLY A 253 8.94 6.92 27.87
CA GLY A 253 9.98 7.38 28.80
C GLY A 253 11.37 7.27 28.20
N ASP A 254 12.26 6.51 28.85
CA ASP A 254 13.66 6.38 28.44
C ASP A 254 13.78 5.81 27.02
N ARG A 255 14.60 6.47 26.19
CA ARG A 255 14.86 6.07 24.81
C ARG A 255 16.31 5.69 24.58
N TYR A 256 16.54 4.73 23.69
CA TYR A 256 17.83 4.52 23.07
C TYR A 256 18.04 5.60 22.00
N LYS A 257 19.13 6.37 22.09
CA LYS A 257 19.42 7.47 21.18
C LYS A 257 20.56 7.09 20.24
N PHE A 258 20.34 7.27 18.94
CA PHE A 258 21.41 7.15 17.96
C PHE A 258 22.32 8.39 17.97
N PRO A 259 23.51 8.33 17.34
CA PRO A 259 24.45 9.44 17.30
C PRO A 259 23.88 10.74 16.71
N ASN A 260 22.95 10.64 15.76
CA ASN A 260 22.33 11.80 15.12
C ASN A 260 20.86 11.92 15.51
N ALA A 261 20.34 13.15 15.53
CA ALA A 261 18.92 13.41 15.73
C ALA A 261 18.09 12.96 14.52
N ASN A 262 16.77 12.87 14.70
CA ASN A 262 15.85 12.60 13.61
C ASN A 262 15.81 13.80 12.64
N PRO A 263 16.11 13.59 11.35
CA PRO A 263 16.28 14.69 10.40
C PRO A 263 14.96 15.34 9.95
N PHE A 264 13.81 14.76 10.31
CA PHE A 264 12.50 15.19 9.80
C PHE A 264 11.66 15.96 10.82
N ILE A 265 12.10 16.03 12.08
CA ILE A 265 11.33 16.67 13.15
C ILE A 265 11.45 18.18 13.05
N THR A 266 10.31 18.86 13.14
CA THR A 266 10.25 20.31 13.33
C THR A 266 10.07 20.66 14.81
N GLU A 267 10.49 21.86 15.22
CA GLU A 267 10.30 22.33 16.61
C GLU A 267 8.85 22.20 17.09
N GLY A 268 8.66 21.65 18.29
CA GLY A 268 7.34 21.49 18.93
C GLY A 268 6.57 20.22 18.56
N GLN A 269 7.11 19.35 17.69
CA GLN A 269 6.51 18.04 17.41
C GLN A 269 6.97 16.97 18.41
N GLU A 270 6.06 16.09 18.82
CA GLU A 270 6.42 14.92 19.62
C GLU A 270 6.87 13.77 18.70
N GLU A 271 8.08 13.29 18.93
CA GLU A 271 8.71 12.24 18.13
C GLU A 271 8.05 10.88 18.35
N ALA A 272 7.47 10.29 17.29
CA ALA A 272 7.19 8.86 17.27
C ALA A 272 8.48 8.05 17.49
N SER A 273 8.41 6.92 18.19
CA SER A 273 9.56 6.01 18.28
C SER A 273 9.86 5.46 16.88
N VAL A 274 10.89 6.01 16.25
CA VAL A 274 11.41 5.58 14.96
C VAL A 274 12.87 6.02 14.86
N ALA A 275 13.70 5.14 14.32
CA ALA A 275 15.08 5.46 13.97
C ALA A 275 15.36 5.09 12.52
N TYR A 276 16.25 5.87 11.91
CA TYR A 276 16.64 5.71 10.52
C TYR A 276 18.08 5.22 10.45
N ARG A 277 18.29 4.12 9.75
CA ARG A 277 19.62 3.60 9.41
C ARG A 277 19.84 3.72 7.92
N TYR A 278 20.81 4.54 7.54
CA TYR A 278 21.26 4.64 6.16
C TYR A 278 22.29 3.54 5.95
N ARG A 279 21.97 2.61 5.06
CA ARG A 279 22.81 1.44 4.79
C ARG A 279 23.25 1.45 3.34
N LYS A 280 24.48 1.00 3.12
CA LYS A 280 25.14 0.92 1.82
C LYS A 280 25.38 -0.54 1.45
N TRP A 281 25.03 -0.90 0.22
CA TRP A 281 25.32 -2.19 -0.40
C TRP A 281 26.05 -1.98 -1.71
N LYS A 282 27.21 -2.61 -1.85
CA LYS A 282 27.89 -2.71 -3.14
C LYS A 282 27.32 -3.92 -3.88
N LEU A 283 26.40 -3.68 -4.82
CA LEU A 283 25.70 -4.75 -5.53
C LEU A 283 26.55 -5.29 -6.69
N ASP A 284 27.22 -4.41 -7.42
CA ASP A 284 28.20 -4.78 -8.44
C ASP A 284 29.30 -3.70 -8.56
N ASN A 285 29.98 -3.62 -9.71
CA ASN A 285 31.04 -2.64 -9.95
C ASN A 285 30.51 -1.21 -10.20
N GLU A 286 29.29 -1.07 -10.70
CA GLU A 286 28.66 0.19 -11.10
C GLU A 286 27.53 0.61 -10.14
N VAL A 287 26.93 -0.36 -9.44
CA VAL A 287 25.78 -0.19 -8.57
C VAL A 287 26.19 -0.28 -7.11
N SER A 288 26.19 0.90 -6.46
CA SER A 288 26.30 1.05 -5.02
C SER A 288 25.00 1.63 -4.50
N LEU A 289 24.17 0.80 -3.89
CA LEU A 289 22.88 1.18 -3.34
C LEU A 289 23.05 1.79 -1.94
N VAL A 290 22.47 2.96 -1.72
CA VAL A 290 22.29 3.57 -0.40
C VAL A 290 20.80 3.66 -0.13
N ALA A 291 20.35 3.13 1.01
CA ALA A 291 18.94 3.19 1.37
C ALA A 291 18.70 3.57 2.82
N ARG A 292 17.70 4.43 3.03
CA ARG A 292 17.15 4.69 4.37
C ARG A 292 16.30 3.50 4.81
N CYS A 293 16.70 2.85 5.89
CA CYS A 293 15.96 1.79 6.58
C CYS A 293 15.35 2.33 7.88
N GLU A 294 14.26 1.72 8.31
CA GLU A 294 13.49 2.17 9.48
C GLU A 294 13.46 1.07 10.56
N ILE A 295 13.54 1.51 11.82
CA ILE A 295 13.45 0.67 13.02
C ILE A 295 12.42 1.32 13.94
N ASP A 296 11.55 0.50 14.55
CA ASP A 296 10.40 0.98 15.32
C ASP A 296 10.65 0.95 16.85
N GLY A 297 11.51 0.04 17.34
CA GLY A 297 11.78 -0.08 18.78
C GLY A 297 13.02 -0.87 19.15
N ALA A 298 13.32 -0.94 20.45
CA ALA A 298 14.49 -1.64 21.00
C ALA A 298 14.11 -2.56 22.17
N ILE A 299 14.79 -3.69 22.33
CA ILE A 299 14.73 -4.53 23.53
C ILE A 299 16.01 -4.29 24.32
N LYS A 300 15.88 -3.90 25.60
CA LYS A 300 17.02 -3.76 26.51
C LYS A 300 17.83 -5.05 26.53
N ALA A 301 19.14 -4.94 26.34
CA ALA A 301 20.04 -6.07 26.46
C ALA A 301 20.04 -6.62 27.90
N SER A 302 20.40 -7.90 28.04
CA SER A 302 20.41 -8.56 29.35
C SER A 302 21.71 -8.30 30.12
N GLY A 303 22.78 -7.87 29.44
CA GLY A 303 24.04 -7.40 30.01
C GLY A 303 24.27 -5.89 29.81
N ASN A 304 25.16 -5.30 30.63
CA ASN A 304 25.46 -3.86 30.60
C ASN A 304 26.23 -3.38 29.35
N ASP A 305 26.94 -4.28 28.65
CA ASP A 305 27.81 -3.96 27.50
C ASP A 305 27.30 -4.53 26.15
N GLU A 306 26.07 -5.04 26.13
CA GLU A 306 25.46 -5.58 24.91
C GLU A 306 24.59 -4.52 24.22
N GLU A 307 24.70 -4.42 22.89
CA GLU A 307 23.79 -3.58 22.12
C GLU A 307 22.35 -4.08 22.25
N PRO A 308 21.36 -3.17 22.29
CA PRO A 308 19.96 -3.59 22.33
C PRO A 308 19.59 -4.31 21.04
N GLN A 309 18.64 -5.25 21.16
CA GLN A 309 18.05 -5.85 19.97
C GLN A 309 17.04 -4.90 19.35
N PHE A 310 17.21 -4.59 18.06
CA PHE A 310 16.31 -3.69 17.33
C PHE A 310 15.11 -4.44 16.74
N LEU A 311 13.96 -3.78 16.70
CA LEU A 311 12.69 -4.34 16.24
C LEU A 311 12.07 -3.52 15.13
N VAL A 312 11.45 -4.23 14.19
CA VAL A 312 10.45 -3.69 13.27
C VAL A 312 9.10 -4.20 13.72
N ILE A 313 8.16 -3.30 14.01
CA ILE A 313 6.86 -3.59 14.59
C ILE A 313 5.80 -3.29 13.54
N LYS A 314 5.10 -4.34 13.08
CA LYS A 314 4.01 -4.25 12.11
C LYS A 314 2.74 -4.89 12.66
N ALA A 315 1.60 -4.41 12.19
CA ALA A 315 0.28 -4.90 12.59
C ALA A 315 -0.46 -5.54 11.41
N LEU A 316 -0.94 -6.77 11.63
CA LEU A 316 -2.01 -7.33 10.80
C LEU A 316 -3.36 -6.87 11.36
N ASN A 317 -4.34 -6.68 10.48
CA ASN A 317 -5.67 -6.21 10.83
C ASN A 317 -6.76 -7.14 10.27
N GLU A 318 -7.81 -7.38 11.06
CA GLU A 318 -9.00 -8.13 10.64
C GLU A 318 -10.09 -7.15 10.17
N VAL A 319 -10.69 -7.42 9.02
CA VAL A 319 -11.89 -6.71 8.56
C VAL A 319 -13.10 -7.61 8.76
N MET A 320 -14.02 -7.19 9.63
CA MET A 320 -15.33 -7.84 9.73
C MET A 320 -16.24 -7.31 8.62
N ASP A 321 -16.30 -8.04 7.52
CA ASP A 321 -17.31 -7.84 6.49
C ASP A 321 -18.33 -8.99 6.53
N PRO A 322 -19.56 -8.76 7.01
CA PRO A 322 -20.62 -9.78 7.03
C PRO A 322 -20.97 -10.32 5.64
N ASN A 323 -20.68 -9.55 4.59
CA ASN A 323 -20.94 -9.93 3.21
C ASN A 323 -19.73 -10.63 2.56
N ALA A 324 -18.59 -10.72 3.24
CA ALA A 324 -17.43 -11.44 2.73
C ALA A 324 -17.73 -12.94 2.65
N ARG A 325 -17.26 -13.57 1.57
CA ARG A 325 -17.43 -15.02 1.38
C ARG A 325 -16.68 -15.86 2.41
N GLN A 326 -15.63 -15.30 3.01
CA GLN A 326 -14.88 -15.89 4.09
C GLN A 326 -14.89 -14.93 5.28
N ILE A 327 -15.79 -15.20 6.22
CA ILE A 327 -15.82 -14.50 7.50
C ILE A 327 -14.60 -14.97 8.31
N THR A 328 -13.71 -14.04 8.62
CA THR A 328 -12.63 -14.26 9.58
C THR A 328 -13.19 -14.12 11.00
N ASP A 329 -12.71 -14.97 11.90
CA ASP A 329 -13.05 -14.93 13.33
C ASP A 329 -11.75 -15.09 14.12
N TRP A 330 -11.00 -14.00 14.23
CA TRP A 330 -9.77 -14.00 15.02
C TRP A 330 -10.07 -14.19 16.51
N ARG A 331 -11.16 -13.61 17.02
CA ARG A 331 -11.53 -13.72 18.44
C ARG A 331 -11.71 -15.17 18.90
N GLY A 332 -12.35 -16.01 18.09
CA GLY A 332 -12.57 -17.42 18.41
C GLY A 332 -11.37 -18.33 18.12
N LYS A 333 -10.50 -17.95 17.17
CA LYS A 333 -9.50 -18.87 16.59
C LYS A 333 -8.04 -18.48 16.80
N LEU A 334 -7.73 -17.25 17.17
CA LEU A 334 -6.34 -16.80 17.23
C LEU A 334 -5.56 -17.46 18.36
N ASP A 335 -6.18 -17.84 19.49
CA ASP A 335 -5.43 -18.54 20.54
C ASP A 335 -5.24 -20.05 20.28
N THR A 336 -6.11 -20.67 19.49
CA THR A 336 -6.10 -22.13 19.24
C THR A 336 -5.55 -22.51 17.87
N HIS A 337 -5.66 -21.63 16.87
CA HIS A 337 -5.36 -21.90 15.47
C HIS A 337 -4.49 -20.79 14.83
N ARG A 338 -3.50 -20.27 15.58
CA ARG A 338 -2.55 -19.21 15.14
C ARG A 338 -2.01 -19.43 13.73
N GLY A 339 -1.50 -20.63 13.46
CA GLY A 339 -0.91 -20.96 12.17
C GLY A 339 -1.90 -20.90 11.00
N ALA A 340 -3.18 -21.24 11.23
CA ALA A 340 -4.21 -21.17 10.20
C ALA A 340 -4.59 -19.72 9.88
N ILE A 341 -4.64 -18.84 10.90
CA ILE A 341 -4.85 -17.41 10.70
C ILE A 341 -3.67 -16.81 9.94
N LEU A 342 -2.44 -17.07 10.38
CA LEU A 342 -1.25 -16.56 9.69
C LEU A 342 -1.19 -17.04 8.23
N ALA A 343 -1.49 -18.30 7.95
CA ALA A 343 -1.54 -18.81 6.58
C ALA A 343 -2.63 -18.11 5.73
N THR A 344 -3.77 -17.79 6.33
CA THR A 344 -4.84 -17.03 5.68
C THR A 344 -4.39 -15.61 5.37
N GLU A 345 -3.74 -14.95 6.32
CA GLU A 345 -3.22 -13.59 6.14
C GLU A 345 -2.10 -13.53 5.10
N VAL A 346 -1.15 -14.47 5.10
CA VAL A 346 -0.12 -14.56 4.06
C VAL A 346 -0.73 -14.74 2.67
N LYS A 347 -1.84 -15.47 2.57
CA LYS A 347 -2.56 -15.66 1.29
C LYS A 347 -3.31 -14.40 0.87
N ASN A 348 -4.01 -13.73 1.78
CA ASN A 348 -4.87 -12.59 1.47
C ASN A 348 -4.11 -11.26 1.37
N ASN A 349 -2.98 -11.15 2.06
CA ASN A 349 -2.14 -9.97 2.20
C ASN A 349 -0.70 -10.24 1.74
N GLY A 350 -0.52 -11.09 0.72
CA GLY A 350 0.79 -11.60 0.30
C GLY A 350 1.77 -10.54 -0.19
N ALA A 351 1.28 -9.45 -0.79
CA ALA A 351 2.09 -8.29 -1.12
C ALA A 351 2.52 -7.50 0.14
N LYS A 352 1.56 -7.19 1.03
CA LYS A 352 1.80 -6.47 2.29
C LYS A 352 2.78 -7.22 3.21
N VAL A 353 2.65 -8.54 3.35
CA VAL A 353 3.52 -9.34 4.25
C VAL A 353 4.92 -9.55 3.67
N ALA A 354 5.06 -9.53 2.35
CA ALA A 354 6.36 -9.64 1.70
C ALA A 354 7.15 -8.33 1.71
N ARG A 355 6.45 -7.20 1.83
CA ARG A 355 7.01 -5.87 2.02
C ARG A 355 7.32 -5.64 3.50
#